data_AF-A0A1E1W469-F1
#
_entry.id   AF-A0A1E1W469-F1
#
_cell.length_a   1.000
_cell.length_b   1.000
_cell.length_c   1.000
_cell.angle_alpha   90.00
_cell.angle_beta   90.00
_cell.angle_gamma   90.00
#
_symmetry.space_group_name_H-M   'P 1'
#
loop_
_entity.id
_entity.type
_entity.pdbx_description
1 polymer ?
#
loop_
_entity_poly.entity_id
_entity_poly.type
_entity_poly.pdbx_seq_one_letter_code
_entity_poly.pdbx_strand_id
1 'polypeptide(L)'
;KANPLSALTFAWTLPLFWSGLKREMEEQDLFEPLAEHSSGPLGDKFARLWEEEVARASGKRTPSLLRVILRAYAARCMLYGFVLLFMECGIRVAQPVFLGKLVEYYTPHQDSVNQNEAYMYAGAVVLCSALNVFVVHPYMMAILHVG
;
A
#
# COMPACT_ATOMS: atom_id res chain seq x y z
N LYS A 1 -21.08 0.74 -1.97
CA LYS A 1 -20.06 1.63 -2.57
C LYS A 1 -19.55 2.56 -1.48
N ALA A 2 -18.26 2.50 -1.15
CA ALA A 2 -17.67 3.32 -0.10
C ALA A 2 -17.23 4.68 -0.65
N ASN A 3 -17.41 5.74 0.14
CA ASN A 3 -16.87 7.08 -0.14
C ASN A 3 -15.33 6.96 -0.15
N PRO A 4 -14.56 7.57 -1.08
CA PRO A 4 -13.10 7.46 -1.12
C PRO A 4 -12.40 7.74 0.21
N LEU A 5 -12.92 8.70 1.00
CA LEU A 5 -12.41 8.99 2.34
C LEU A 5 -12.66 7.83 3.33
N SER A 6 -13.81 7.16 3.20
CA SER A 6 -14.20 6.01 4.03
C SER A 6 -13.41 4.75 3.64
N ALA A 7 -13.13 4.56 2.34
CA ALA A 7 -12.24 3.52 1.85
C ALA A 7 -10.80 3.72 2.34
N LEU A 8 -10.31 4.97 2.30
CA LEU A 8 -8.95 5.33 2.71
C LEU A 8 -8.70 5.19 4.22
N THR A 9 -9.70 5.52 5.03
CA THR A 9 -9.64 5.43 6.51
C THR A 9 -10.12 4.10 7.07
N PHE A 10 -10.51 3.16 6.21
CA PHE A 10 -11.18 1.90 6.60
C PHE A 10 -12.43 2.10 7.46
N ALA A 11 -13.03 3.30 7.46
CA ALA A 11 -14.19 3.63 8.28
C ALA A 11 -15.40 2.72 7.97
N TRP A 12 -15.44 2.13 6.77
CA TRP A 12 -16.45 1.13 6.39
C TRP A 12 -16.42 -0.15 7.23
N THR A 13 -15.29 -0.45 7.91
CA THR A 13 -15.14 -1.61 8.80
C THR A 13 -15.64 -1.35 10.22
N LEU A 14 -15.79 -0.07 10.63
CA LEU A 14 -16.18 0.30 12.01
C LEU A 14 -17.53 -0.29 12.45
N PRO A 15 -18.59 -0.36 11.61
CA PRO A 15 -19.85 -0.99 12.00
C PRO A 15 -19.71 -2.48 12.30
N LEU A 16 -18.80 -3.17 11.63
CA LEU A 16 -18.50 -4.59 11.86
C LEU A 16 -17.84 -4.77 13.23
N PHE A 17 -16.80 -4.00 13.53
CA PHE A 17 -16.15 -4.02 14.84
C PHE A 17 -17.11 -3.68 15.99
N TRP A 18 -18.00 -2.70 15.78
CA TRP A 18 -19.00 -2.34 16.79
C TRP A 18 -20.02 -3.45 17.05
N SER A 19 -20.35 -4.22 16.00
CA SER A 19 -21.27 -5.37 16.11
C SER A 19 -20.59 -6.55 16.80
N GLY A 20 -19.33 -6.86 16.45
CA GLY A 20 -18.51 -7.87 17.11
C GLY A 20 -18.19 -7.57 18.57
N LEU A 21 -18.20 -6.30 18.98
CA LEU A 21 -18.06 -5.91 20.39
C LEU A 21 -19.33 -6.20 21.21
N LYS A 22 -20.50 -6.24 20.56
CA LYS A 22 -21.81 -6.44 21.20
C LYS A 22 -22.29 -7.89 21.18
N ARG A 23 -21.86 -8.69 20.21
CA ARG A 23 -22.25 -10.09 20.02
C ARG A 23 -21.08 -10.87 19.42
N GLU A 24 -20.91 -12.13 19.81
CA GLU A 24 -20.02 -13.05 19.07
C GLU A 24 -20.46 -13.13 17.61
N MET A 25 -19.48 -13.05 16.70
CA MET A 25 -19.76 -13.06 15.26
C MET A 25 -19.94 -14.49 14.80
N GLU A 26 -21.08 -14.79 14.17
CA GLU A 26 -21.33 -16.08 13.52
C GLU A 26 -20.94 -16.01 12.04
N GLU A 27 -20.70 -17.15 11.38
CA GLU A 27 -20.24 -17.20 9.97
C GLU A 27 -21.17 -16.46 9.00
N GLN A 28 -22.46 -16.37 9.33
CA GLN A 28 -23.49 -15.65 8.58
C GLN A 28 -23.39 -14.12 8.66
N ASP A 29 -22.66 -13.57 9.64
CA ASP A 29 -22.41 -12.13 9.79
C ASP A 29 -21.15 -11.67 9.03
N LEU A 30 -20.39 -12.60 8.43
CA LEU A 30 -19.22 -12.28 7.61
C LEU A 30 -19.65 -11.87 6.20
N PHE A 31 -19.00 -10.84 5.68
CA PHE A 31 -19.23 -10.41 4.30
C PHE A 31 -18.80 -11.48 3.32
N GLU A 32 -19.64 -11.71 2.30
CA GLU A 32 -19.33 -12.58 1.19
C GLU A 32 -18.06 -12.08 0.47
N PRO A 33 -17.17 -12.97 0.00
CA PRO A 33 -15.98 -12.56 -0.73
C PRO A 33 -16.34 -11.67 -1.91
N LEU A 34 -15.59 -10.59 -2.12
CA LEU A 34 -15.76 -9.75 -3.29
C LEU A 34 -15.62 -10.62 -4.54
N ALA A 35 -16.46 -10.42 -5.58
CA ALA A 35 -16.39 -11.21 -6.80
C ALA A 35 -14.99 -11.18 -7.48
N GLU A 36 -14.20 -10.14 -7.22
CA GLU A 36 -12.80 -10.00 -7.64
C GLU A 36 -11.84 -11.00 -6.95
N HIS A 37 -12.20 -11.52 -5.78
CA HIS A 37 -11.52 -12.59 -5.05
C HIS A 37 -12.04 -14.00 -5.38
N SER A 38 -12.97 -14.13 -6.33
CA SER A 38 -13.39 -15.46 -6.78
C SER A 38 -12.21 -16.18 -7.43
N SER A 39 -11.97 -17.42 -7.01
CA SER A 39 -10.85 -18.23 -7.48
C SER A 39 -10.94 -18.61 -8.96
N GLY A 40 -12.12 -18.54 -9.57
CA GLY A 40 -12.37 -18.92 -10.96
C GLY A 40 -11.56 -18.08 -11.97
N PRO A 41 -11.81 -16.76 -12.09
CA PRO A 41 -11.12 -15.89 -13.05
C PRO A 41 -9.59 -15.89 -12.88
N LEU A 42 -9.12 -16.03 -11.65
CA LEU A 42 -7.69 -16.10 -11.35
C LEU A 42 -7.10 -17.44 -11.79
N GLY A 43 -7.79 -18.55 -11.52
CA GLY A 43 -7.43 -19.89 -11.96
C GLY A 43 -7.32 -19.99 -13.48
N ASP A 44 -8.31 -19.46 -14.21
CA ASP A 44 -8.33 -19.45 -15.67
C ASP A 44 -7.14 -18.65 -16.25
N LYS A 45 -6.82 -17.51 -15.65
CA LYS A 45 -5.65 -16.70 -16.03
C LYS A 45 -4.35 -17.47 -15.82
N PHE A 46 -4.21 -18.19 -14.70
CA PHE A 46 -3.04 -18.99 -14.39
C PHE A 46 -2.91 -20.20 -15.32
N ALA A 47 -4.01 -20.89 -15.61
CA ALA A 47 -4.06 -22.02 -16.54
C ALA A 47 -3.56 -21.61 -17.94
N ARG A 48 -4.08 -20.49 -18.47
CA ARG A 48 -3.64 -19.96 -19.76
C ARG A 48 -2.14 -19.61 -19.78
N LEU A 49 -1.64 -18.93 -18.75
CA LEU A 49 -0.22 -18.57 -18.67
C LEU A 49 0.70 -19.80 -18.51
N TRP A 50 0.19 -20.85 -17.86
CA TRP A 50 0.88 -22.13 -17.73
C TRP A 50 0.97 -22.85 -19.07
N GLU A 51 -0.13 -22.95 -19.81
CA GLU A 51 -0.13 -23.54 -21.16
C GLU A 51 0.83 -22.80 -22.10
N GLU A 52 0.87 -21.47 -22.06
CA GLU A 52 1.85 -20.67 -22.80
C GLU A 52 3.30 -20.99 -22.44
N GLU A 53 3.60 -21.22 -21.15
CA GLU A 53 4.96 -21.55 -20.71
C GLU A 53 5.36 -22.97 -21.12
N VAL A 54 4.44 -23.94 -21.05
CA VAL A 54 4.64 -25.31 -21.52
C VAL A 54 4.86 -25.33 -23.04
N ALA A 55 4.08 -24.56 -23.80
CA ALA A 55 4.26 -24.42 -25.25
C ALA A 55 5.59 -23.75 -25.63
N ARG A 56 6.09 -22.80 -24.83
CA ARG A 56 7.43 -22.21 -25.03
C ARG A 56 8.57 -23.15 -24.64
N ALA A 57 8.31 -24.10 -23.75
CA ALA A 57 9.31 -25.02 -23.22
C ALA A 57 9.68 -26.15 -24.20
N SER A 58 8.86 -26.40 -25.25
CA SER A 58 8.93 -27.46 -26.28
C SER A 58 10.34 -28.06 -26.55
N GLY A 59 10.82 -28.88 -25.61
CA GLY A 59 11.99 -29.75 -25.76
C GLY A 59 13.36 -29.22 -25.31
N LYS A 60 13.54 -27.93 -24.97
CA LYS A 60 14.88 -27.39 -24.60
C LYS A 60 15.01 -26.86 -23.17
N ARG A 61 13.90 -26.61 -22.48
CA ARG A 61 13.90 -26.04 -21.12
C ARG A 61 12.78 -26.66 -20.28
N THR A 62 12.99 -26.72 -18.96
CA THR A 62 11.95 -27.12 -18.01
C THR A 62 10.99 -25.94 -17.78
N PRO A 63 9.66 -26.15 -17.86
CA PRO A 63 8.68 -25.11 -17.52
C PRO A 63 8.78 -24.75 -16.03
N SER A 64 8.66 -23.47 -15.71
CA SER A 64 8.82 -22.96 -14.34
C SER A 64 7.57 -22.22 -13.88
N LEU A 65 6.96 -22.71 -12.79
CA LEU A 65 5.82 -22.06 -12.15
C LEU A 65 6.15 -20.65 -11.63
N LEU A 66 7.37 -20.46 -11.12
CA LEU A 66 7.85 -19.14 -10.68
C LEU A 66 7.78 -18.10 -11.80
N ARG A 67 8.12 -18.50 -13.03
CA ARG A 67 8.07 -17.60 -14.18
C ARG A 67 6.63 -17.23 -14.56
N VAL A 68 5.68 -18.14 -14.41
CA VAL A 68 4.25 -17.88 -14.61
C VAL A 68 3.72 -16.93 -13.55
N ILE A 69 4.05 -17.14 -12.27
CA ILE A 69 3.70 -16.26 -11.15
C ILE A 69 4.28 -14.85 -11.39
N LEU A 70 5.56 -14.76 -11.73
CA LEU A 70 6.21 -13.50 -12.05
C LEU A 70 5.51 -12.81 -13.23
N ARG A 71 5.18 -13.51 -14.31
CA ARG A 71 4.48 -12.92 -15.45
C ARG A 71 3.06 -12.44 -15.10
N ALA A 72 2.38 -13.12 -14.18
CA ALA A 72 1.03 -12.77 -13.75
C ALA A 72 0.97 -11.52 -12.86
N TYR A 73 1.99 -11.32 -12.01
CA TYR A 73 1.98 -10.31 -10.94
C TYR A 73 3.11 -9.27 -11.02
N ALA A 74 4.22 -9.52 -11.72
CA ALA A 74 5.39 -8.62 -11.69
C ALA A 74 5.06 -7.20 -12.13
N ALA A 75 4.19 -7.00 -13.12
CA ALA A 75 3.79 -5.64 -13.53
C ALA A 75 3.09 -4.88 -12.40
N ARG A 76 2.19 -5.54 -11.65
CA ARG A 76 1.50 -4.95 -10.49
C ARG A 76 2.49 -4.71 -9.35
N CYS A 77 3.35 -5.69 -9.05
CA CYS A 77 4.37 -5.56 -8.02
C CYS A 77 5.38 -4.45 -8.34
N MET A 78 5.81 -4.31 -9.60
CA MET A 78 6.73 -3.25 -10.02
C MET A 78 6.09 -1.87 -9.88
N LEU A 79 4.81 -1.71 -10.25
CA LEU A 79 4.10 -0.46 -10.08
C LEU A 79 4.01 -0.06 -8.59
N TYR A 80 3.59 -0.98 -7.72
CA TYR A 80 3.53 -0.74 -6.28
C TYR A 80 4.92 -0.47 -5.69
N GLY A 81 5.93 -1.23 -6.10
CA GLY A 81 7.31 -1.04 -5.67
C GLY A 81 7.88 0.31 -6.10
N PHE A 82 7.56 0.80 -7.29
CA PHE A 82 7.99 2.11 -7.76
C PHE A 82 7.35 3.26 -6.95
N VAL A 83 6.05 3.17 -6.68
CA VAL A 83 5.36 4.14 -5.82
C VAL A 83 5.95 4.14 -4.40
N LEU A 84 6.21 2.95 -3.85
CA LEU A 84 6.85 2.81 -2.54
C LEU A 84 8.27 3.40 -2.53
N LEU A 85 9.07 3.12 -3.56
CA LEU A 85 10.43 3.63 -3.68
C LEU A 85 10.45 5.17 -3.63
N PHE A 86 9.55 5.82 -4.39
CA PHE A 86 9.45 7.28 -4.37
C PHE A 86 9.04 7.82 -2.99
N MET A 87 8.11 7.15 -2.31
CA MET A 87 7.67 7.56 -0.98
C MET A 87 8.74 7.37 0.09
N GLU A 88 9.42 6.23 0.09
CA GLU A 88 10.47 5.89 1.04
C GLU A 88 11.71 6.78 0.83
N CYS A 89 12.18 6.90 -0.42
CA CYS A 89 13.39 7.70 -0.71
C CYS A 89 13.13 9.21 -0.72
N GLY A 90 11.92 9.64 -1.07
CA GLY A 90 11.56 11.06 -1.12
C GLY A 90 11.03 11.56 0.21
N ILE A 91 9.78 11.21 0.53
CA ILE A 91 9.04 11.78 1.66
C ILE A 91 9.66 11.37 2.99
N ARG A 92 10.03 10.10 3.15
CA ARG A 92 10.54 9.58 4.42
C ARG A 92 11.94 10.09 4.77
N VAL A 93 12.76 10.39 3.75
CA VAL A 93 14.06 11.03 3.92
C VAL A 93 13.93 12.54 4.10
N ALA A 94 12.96 13.19 3.44
CA ALA A 94 12.72 14.63 3.59
C ALA A 94 12.19 15.01 4.98
N GLN A 95 11.40 14.15 5.61
CA GLN A 95 10.83 14.40 6.94
C GLN A 95 11.87 14.75 8.03
N PRO A 96 12.95 13.96 8.26
CA PRO A 96 13.98 14.32 9.23
C PRO A 96 14.76 15.57 8.85
N VAL A 97 14.89 15.90 7.55
CA VAL A 97 15.53 17.15 7.10
C VAL A 97 14.69 18.36 7.51
N PHE A 98 13.39 18.33 7.27
CA PHE A 98 12.48 19.40 7.71
C PHE A 98 12.42 19.50 9.23
N LEU A 99 12.42 18.36 9.93
CA LEU A 99 12.48 18.34 11.39
C LEU A 99 13.79 18.93 11.90
N GLY A 100 14.92 18.63 11.26
CA GLY A 100 16.22 19.22 11.59
C GLY A 100 16.22 20.74 11.45
N LYS A 101 15.64 21.26 10.36
CA LYS A 101 15.46 22.71 10.15
C LYS A 101 14.50 23.36 11.14
N LEU A 102 13.48 22.64 11.57
CA LEU A 102 12.58 23.10 12.62
C LEU A 102 13.28 23.15 13.99
N VAL A 103 14.13 22.17 14.31
CA VAL A 103 14.92 22.15 15.54
C VAL A 103 16.00 23.24 15.52
N GLU A 104 16.61 23.48 14.35
CA GLU A 104 17.56 24.58 14.13
C GLU A 104 16.95 25.89 14.63
N TYR A 105 15.72 26.28 14.24
CA TYR A 105 15.00 27.46 14.76
C TYR A 105 15.07 27.70 16.28
N TYR A 106 15.11 26.65 17.10
CA TYR A 106 15.17 26.75 18.56
C TYR A 106 16.59 26.84 19.14
N THR A 107 17.63 26.84 18.30
CA THR A 107 19.03 26.91 18.71
C THR A 107 19.41 28.34 19.09
N PRO A 108 20.05 28.58 20.26
CA PRO A 108 20.46 29.91 20.68
C PRO A 108 21.44 30.56 19.67
N HIS A 109 21.29 31.87 19.43
CA HIS A 109 22.15 32.69 18.56
C HIS A 109 22.08 32.40 17.06
N GLN A 110 20.92 31.94 16.59
CA GLN A 110 20.66 31.69 15.18
C GLN A 110 19.77 32.77 14.56
N ASP A 111 20.23 33.35 13.44
CA ASP A 111 19.44 34.25 12.57
C ASP A 111 19.06 33.61 11.22
N SER A 112 19.36 32.32 11.02
CA SER A 112 19.24 31.64 9.72
C SER A 112 17.83 31.17 9.36
N VAL A 113 16.91 31.06 10.32
CA VAL A 113 15.54 30.55 10.11
C VAL A 113 14.54 31.50 10.71
N ASN A 114 13.63 32.01 9.88
CA ASN A 114 12.60 32.94 10.31
C ASN A 114 11.38 32.20 10.91
N GLN A 115 10.56 32.90 11.70
CA GLN A 115 9.36 32.30 12.33
C GLN A 115 8.37 31.74 11.29
N ASN A 116 8.22 32.41 10.15
CA ASN A 116 7.37 31.93 9.05
C ASN A 116 7.92 30.63 8.43
N GLU A 117 9.24 30.52 8.29
CA GLU A 117 9.89 29.31 7.76
C GLU A 117 9.76 28.14 8.74
N ALA A 118 9.85 28.40 10.05
CA ALA A 118 9.59 27.40 11.08
C ALA A 118 8.16 26.84 10.99
N TYR A 119 7.15 27.70 10.78
CA TYR A 119 5.77 27.23 10.56
C TYR A 119 5.64 26.39 9.27
N MET A 120 6.34 26.77 8.20
CA MET A 120 6.37 25.99 6.96
C MET A 120 7.02 24.62 7.17
N TYR A 121 8.14 24.54 7.89
CA TYR A 121 8.80 23.27 8.20
C TYR A 121 7.95 22.38 9.10
N ALA A 122 7.28 22.94 10.11
CA ALA A 122 6.33 22.21 10.94
C ALA A 122 5.17 21.65 10.11
N GLY A 123 4.58 22.46 9.24
CA GLY A 123 3.54 22.02 8.30
C GLY A 123 4.03 20.92 7.35
N ALA A 124 5.26 21.04 6.84
CA ALA A 124 5.87 20.03 5.98
C ALA A 124 6.06 18.69 6.71
N VAL A 125 6.51 18.69 7.97
CA VAL A 125 6.66 17.47 8.78
C VAL A 125 5.31 16.77 8.99
N VAL A 126 4.26 17.54 9.31
CA VAL A 126 2.89 17.00 9.47
C VAL A 126 2.37 16.43 8.15
N LEU A 127 2.58 17.13 7.04
CA LEU A 127 2.18 16.68 5.71
C LEU A 127 2.93 15.41 5.29
N CYS A 128 4.25 15.33 5.50
CA CYS A 128 5.04 14.13 5.24
C CYS A 128 4.53 12.93 6.03
N SER A 129 4.20 13.14 7.31
CA SER A 129 3.64 12.10 8.18
C SER A 129 2.28 11.61 7.68
N ALA A 130 1.38 12.54 7.33
CA ALA A 130 0.06 12.21 6.81
C ALA A 130 0.14 11.44 5.49
N LEU A 131 0.98 11.90 4.55
CA LEU A 131 1.20 11.22 3.27
C LEU A 131 1.77 9.81 3.47
N ASN A 132 2.70 9.62 4.41
CA ASN A 132 3.23 8.30 4.73
C ASN A 132 2.11 7.34 5.18
N VAL A 133 1.28 7.77 6.14
CA VAL A 133 0.14 6.99 6.63
C VAL A 133 -0.83 6.64 5.50
N PHE A 134 -1.19 7.62 4.67
CA PHE A 134 -2.14 7.40 3.57
C PHE A 134 -1.63 6.49 2.46
N VAL A 135 -0.33 6.24 2.34
CA VAL A 135 0.23 5.31 1.35
C VAL A 135 0.54 3.95 1.96
N VAL A 136 1.10 3.91 3.17
CA VAL A 136 1.49 2.65 3.82
C VAL A 136 0.29 1.75 4.08
N HIS A 137 -0.85 2.31 4.52
CA HIS A 137 -2.03 1.50 4.81
C HIS A 137 -2.65 0.84 3.56
N PRO A 138 -2.94 1.57 2.45
CA PRO A 138 -3.40 0.93 1.22
C PRO A 138 -2.37 -0.04 0.64
N TYR A 139 -1.08 0.27 0.75
CA TYR A 139 -0.01 -0.62 0.26
C TYR A 139 0.02 -1.95 1.02
N MET A 140 -0.03 -1.92 2.36
CA MET A 140 -0.11 -3.11 3.19
C MET A 140 -1.33 -3.97 2.81
N MET A 141 -2.49 -3.33 2.63
CA MET A 141 -3.70 -4.04 2.20
C MET A 141 -3.59 -4.59 0.78
N ALA A 142 -2.99 -3.84 -0.16
CA ALA A 142 -2.79 -4.30 -1.53
C ALA A 142 -1.86 -5.51 -1.60
N ILE A 143 -0.80 -5.55 -0.78
CA ILE A 143 0.08 -6.71 -0.69
C ILE A 143 -0.64 -7.90 -0.09
N LEU A 144 -1.35 -7.71 1.02
CA LEU A 144 -2.12 -8.78 1.66
C LEU A 144 -3.23 -9.31 0.74
N HIS A 145 -3.79 -8.46 -0.11
CA HIS A 145 -4.81 -8.83 -1.09
C HIS A 145 -4.23 -9.64 -2.26
N VAL A 146 -2.96 -9.40 -2.62
CA VAL A 146 -2.27 -10.10 -3.73
C VAL A 146 -1.69 -11.45 -3.30
N GLY A 147 -1.28 -11.59 -2.03
CA GLY A 147 -0.74 -12.83 -1.45
C GLY A 147 -1.83 -13.83 -1.12
#